data_AF-A0A383EKA3-F1
#
_entry.id   AF-A0A383EKA3-F1
#
_cell.length_a   1.000
_cell.length_b   1.000
_cell.length_c   1.000
_cell.angle_alpha   90.00
_cell.angle_beta   90.00
_cell.angle_gamma   90.00
#
_symmetry.space_group_name_H-M   'P 1'
#
loop_
_entity.id
_entity.type
_entity.pdbx_description
1 polymer ?
#
loop_
_entity_poly.entity_id
_entity_poly.type
_entity_poly.pdbx_seq_one_letter_code
_entity_poly.pdbx_strand_id
1 'polypeptide(L)' 'MNILVLDVYPKKTYRISKDQNGAYGTANNYGKGFFCKVLSNLVKNSIDFPALYAVQTCGELVNSGHNVNYS' A
#
# COMPACT_ATOMS: atom_id res chain seq x y z
N MET A 1 20.39 -11.04 -8.21
CA MET A 1 19.80 -11.72 -7.04
C MET A 1 18.29 -11.70 -7.17
N ASN A 2 17.58 -12.63 -6.52
CA ASN A 2 16.12 -12.58 -6.41
C ASN A 2 15.76 -11.92 -5.07
N ILE A 3 15.04 -10.82 -5.11
CA ILE A 3 14.71 -9.99 -3.95
C ILE A 3 13.19 -9.87 -3.85
N LEU A 4 12.63 -10.14 -2.66
CA LEU A 4 11.22 -9.92 -2.34
C LEU A 4 11.10 -8.73 -1.39
N VAL A 5 10.30 -7.74 -1.76
CA VAL A 5 9.90 -6.61 -0.90
C VAL A 5 8.45 -6.82 -0.51
N LEU A 6 8.22 -7.05 0.78
CA LEU A 6 6.90 -7.39 1.33
C LEU A 6 6.24 -6.16 2.00
N ASP A 7 5.13 -5.72 1.44
CA ASP A 7 4.32 -4.59 1.86
C ASP A 7 3.08 -5.04 2.63
N VAL A 8 3.29 -5.47 3.88
CA VAL A 8 2.22 -6.06 4.69
C VAL A 8 1.13 -5.03 5.01
N TYR A 9 -0.13 -5.38 4.75
CA TYR A 9 -1.31 -4.65 5.23
C TYR A 9 -2.01 -5.41 6.35
N PRO A 10 -2.44 -4.73 7.43
CA PRO A 10 -3.24 -5.37 8.47
C PRO A 10 -4.63 -5.71 7.93
N LYS A 11 -5.24 -6.77 8.47
CA LYS A 11 -6.62 -7.15 8.15
C LYS A 11 -7.61 -6.12 8.71
N LYS A 12 -7.90 -5.07 7.94
CA LYS A 12 -8.84 -3.99 8.27
C LYS A 12 -9.84 -3.74 7.13
N THR A 13 -10.94 -3.07 7.45
CA THR A 13 -12.01 -2.72 6.49
C THR A 13 -11.75 -1.40 5.75
N TYR A 14 -10.77 -0.63 6.19
CA TYR A 14 -10.33 0.61 5.58
C TYR A 14 -9.00 0.43 4.86
N ARG A 15 -8.71 1.32 3.92
CA ARG A 15 -7.39 1.41 3.27
C ARG A 15 -6.45 2.23 4.14
N ILE A 16 -5.18 1.80 4.20
CA ILE A 16 -4.08 2.61 4.72
C ILE A 16 -3.35 3.17 3.50
N SER A 17 -3.22 4.49 3.42
CA SER A 17 -2.31 5.13 2.47
C SER A 17 -0.97 5.33 3.16
N LYS A 18 0.07 4.58 2.75
CA LYS A 18 1.38 4.58 3.43
C LYS A 18 2.26 5.77 3.07
N ASP A 19 1.86 6.55 2.06
CA ASP A 19 2.61 7.71 1.57
C ASP A 19 2.03 9.05 2.06
N GLN A 20 0.82 9.03 2.62
CA GLN A 20 0.24 10.22 3.24
C GLN A 20 0.91 10.57 4.57
N ASN A 21 0.87 11.87 4.90
CA ASN A 21 1.37 12.42 6.15
C ASN A 21 2.86 12.09 6.36
N GLY A 22 3.72 12.36 5.37
CA GLY A 22 5.17 12.14 5.50
C GLY A 22 5.57 10.67 5.69
N ALA A 23 4.88 9.76 4.99
CA ALA A 23 5.08 8.31 5.09
C ALA A 23 4.76 7.66 6.46
N TYR A 24 4.16 8.40 7.41
CA TYR A 24 3.59 7.81 8.64
C TYR A 24 2.32 7.01 8.37
N GLY A 25 1.68 7.27 7.23
CA GLY A 25 0.50 6.60 6.75
C GLY A 25 -0.79 7.08 7.39
N THR A 26 -1.88 7.04 6.61
CA THR A 26 -3.21 7.49 7.03
C THR A 26 -4.24 6.41 6.82
N ALA A 27 -5.04 6.12 7.85
CA ALA A 27 -6.16 5.18 7.77
C ALA A 27 -7.45 5.90 7.34
N ASN A 28 -7.95 5.59 6.15
CA ASN A 28 -9.14 6.21 5.58
C ASN A 28 -10.40 5.46 6.01
N ASN A 29 -10.97 5.84 7.17
CA ASN A 29 -12.18 5.23 7.72
C ASN A 29 -13.43 6.08 7.42
N TYR A 30 -14.29 5.61 6.51
CA TYR A 30 -15.51 6.30 6.11
C TYR A 30 -16.71 6.10 7.06
N GLY A 31 -16.52 5.39 8.18
CA GLY A 31 -17.57 5.14 9.18
C GLY A 31 -18.15 3.73 9.14
N LYS A 32 -19.19 3.49 9.97
CA LYS A 32 -19.74 2.14 10.24
C LYS A 32 -21.08 1.83 9.55
N GLY A 33 -21.71 2.81 8.91
CA GLY A 33 -22.98 2.63 8.21
C GLY A 33 -22.88 1.66 7.02
N PHE A 34 -24.02 1.14 6.56
CA PHE A 34 -24.08 0.19 5.43
C PHE A 34 -23.38 0.74 4.18
N PHE A 35 -23.76 1.95 3.75
CA PHE A 35 -23.14 2.64 2.62
C PHE A 35 -21.63 2.88 2.84
N CYS A 36 -21.23 3.31 4.04
CA CYS A 36 -19.83 3.53 4.39
C CYS A 36 -18.98 2.26 4.29
N LYS A 37 -19.53 1.10 4.67
CA LYS A 37 -18.84 -0.20 4.56
C LYS A 37 -18.62 -0.59 3.10
N VAL A 38 -19.65 -0.44 2.26
CA VAL A 38 -19.54 -0.70 0.82
C VAL A 38 -18.47 0.19 0.21
N LEU A 39 -18.54 1.50 0.48
CA LEU A 39 -17.55 2.46 -0.01
C LEU A 39 -16.13 2.13 0.45
N SER A 40 -15.95 1.85 1.74
CA SER A 40 -14.62 1.51 2.30
C SER A 40 -14.03 0.26 1.63
N ASN A 41 -14.86 -0.74 1.36
CA ASN A 41 -14.41 -1.97 0.69
C ASN A 41 -14.08 -1.73 -0.79
N LEU A 42 -14.83 -0.89 -1.49
CA LEU A 42 -14.52 -0.49 -2.86
C LEU A 42 -13.16 0.23 -2.92
N VAL A 43 -12.98 1.27 -2.10
CA VAL A 43 -11.74 2.06 -2.06
C VAL A 43 -10.53 1.21 -1.67
N LYS A 44 -10.69 0.30 -0.70
CA LYS A 44 -9.62 -0.61 -0.27
C LYS A 44 -9.04 -1.45 -1.43
N ASN A 45 -9.90 -1.88 -2.35
CA ASN A 45 -9.54 -2.77 -3.44
C ASN A 45 -9.27 -2.03 -4.76
N SER A 46 -9.53 -0.72 -4.83
CA SER A 46 -9.37 0.06 -6.07
C SER A 46 -8.13 0.95 -6.09
N ILE A 47 -7.52 1.24 -4.93
CA ILE A 47 -6.36 2.15 -4.87
C ILE A 47 -5.24 1.54 -4.03
N ASP A 48 -4.06 1.45 -4.63
CA ASP A 48 -2.83 1.11 -3.95
C ASP A 48 -2.01 2.36 -3.65
N PHE A 49 -1.63 2.52 -2.38
CA PHE A 49 -0.77 3.58 -1.88
C PHE A 49 0.38 2.95 -1.09
N PRO A 50 1.32 2.30 -1.80
CA PRO A 50 2.51 1.73 -1.17
C PRO A 50 3.40 2.82 -0.58
N ALA A 51 4.37 2.43 0.25
CA ALA A 51 5.42 3.33 0.67
C ALA A 51 6.31 3.70 -0.54
N LEU A 52 6.21 4.93 -1.06
CA LEU A 52 6.87 5.29 -2.32
C LEU A 52 8.39 5.15 -2.26
N TYR A 53 9.02 5.43 -1.11
CA TYR A 53 10.46 5.24 -0.94
C TYR A 53 10.90 3.77 -1.12
N ALA A 54 10.04 2.82 -0.74
CA ALA A 54 10.32 1.39 -0.90
C ALA A 54 10.22 1.01 -2.39
N VAL A 55 9.20 1.51 -3.09
CA VAL A 55 9.05 1.31 -4.53
C VAL A 55 10.20 1.95 -5.31
N GLN A 56 10.68 3.13 -4.90
CA GLN A 56 11.86 3.75 -5.50
C GLN A 56 13.10 2.86 -5.34
N THR A 57 13.30 2.29 -4.15
CA THR A 57 14.40 1.36 -3.89
C THR A 57 14.30 0.12 -4.76
N CYS A 58 13.08 -0.42 -4.97
CA CYS A 58 12.86 -1.50 -5.94
C CYS A 58 13.33 -1.10 -7.35
N GLY A 59 13.04 0.12 -7.78
CA GLY A 59 13.49 0.66 -9.07
C GLY A 59 15.02 0.66 -9.21
N GLU A 60 15.74 1.14 -8.20
CA GLU A 60 17.21 1.13 -8.22
C GLU A 60 17.81 -0.28 -8.20
N LEU A 61 17.20 -1.20 -7.47
CA LEU A 61 17.61 -2.60 -7.45
C LEU A 61 17.40 -3.28 -8.82
N VAL A 62 16.28 -2.98 -9.49
CA VAL A 62 16.03 -3.42 -10.86
C VAL A 62 17.05 -2.82 -11.82
N ASN A 63 17.34 -1.52 -11.71
CA ASN A 63 18.36 -0.83 -12.51
C ASN A 63 19.77 -1.43 -12.30
N SER A 64 20.04 -1.96 -11.10
CA SER A 64 21.28 -2.66 -10.76
C SER A 64 21.34 -4.12 -11.25
N GLY A 65 20.36 -4.57 -12.05
CA GLY A 65 20.33 -5.91 -12.62
C GLY A 65 19.82 -7.00 -11.67
N HIS A 66 19.04 -6.65 -10.65
CA HIS A 66 18.38 -7.61 -9.76
C HIS A 66 16.94 -7.91 -10.20
N ASN A 67 16.48 -9.13 -9.89
CA ASN A 67 15.08 -9.51 -10.05
C ASN A 67 14.35 -9.18 -8.75
N VAL A 68 13.42 -8.22 -8.79
CA VAL A 68 12.73 -7.69 -7.62
C VAL A 68 11.23 -7.94 -7.76
N ASN A 69 10.63 -8.55 -6.74
CA ASN A 69 9.19 -8.75 -6.62
C ASN A 69 8.67 -7.88 -5.46
N TYR A 70 7.57 -7.16 -5.68
CA TYR A 70 6.87 -6.38 -4.66
C TYR A 70 5.50 -7.01 -4.41
N SER A 71 5.19 -7.36 -3.17
CA SER A 71 3.93 -8.04 -2.79
C SER A 71 3.38 -7.57 -1.46
#